data_AF-A0A7V3N447-F1
#
_entry.id   AF-A0A7V3N447-F1
#
_cell.length_a   1.000
_cell.length_b   1.000
_cell.length_c   1.000
_cell.angle_alpha   90.00
_cell.angle_beta   90.00
_cell.angle_gamma   90.00
#
_symmetry.space_group_name_H-M   'P 1'
#
loop_
_entity.id
_entity.type
_entity.pdbx_description
1 polymer ?
#
loop_
_entity_poly.entity_id
_entity_poly.type
_entity_poly.pdbx_seq_one_letter_code
_entity_poly.pdbx_strand_id
1 'polypeptide(L)'
;MKERKTLWMRYVDFERVKDILHLIYQSDGKLRAGVLEQLSVEKGILVKKENGSPFSHSALYHYRKVMEGLCLVEARQKFYFVSKEERVKELIRLTNFKQEMSSEAKEVLRELIINNSDCRKFFFDVFMEEDNYTLEDFRKEGKHVIVETKSLRESLEEERAQSEKTEKRGGIQDKKQAGIVIIKNLSSGRELELKTQDEIHAIYWGIRLWSLELGITDEFLTSFKEGRIIYPVYPCFSDKDLMRVLLTKIKEDQSPSEWVLLHIPTLIKEIALTQRIPVDEIKKFIHKLRRLKPGYVMLIPSSTMFIEIKTPFKMQDKIILKSYLNQEGVGYISHLRVNKRILEEIQL
;
A
#
# COMPACT_ATOMS: atom_id res chain seq x y z
N MET A 1 21.39 -15.99 -23.92
CA MET A 1 20.05 -15.45 -23.63
C MET A 1 20.14 -13.92 -23.67
N LYS A 2 19.35 -13.24 -24.52
CA LYS A 2 19.27 -11.77 -24.47
C LYS A 2 18.59 -11.37 -23.17
N GLU A 3 19.27 -10.64 -22.29
CA GLU A 3 18.67 -10.04 -21.11
C GLU A 3 17.42 -9.24 -21.50
N ARG A 4 16.29 -9.52 -20.85
CA ARG A 4 15.05 -8.78 -21.10
C ARG A 4 15.25 -7.35 -20.59
N LYS A 5 15.20 -6.37 -21.50
CA LYS A 5 15.23 -4.92 -21.21
C LYS A 5 13.97 -4.37 -20.52
N THR A 6 13.04 -5.21 -20.05
CA THR A 6 11.75 -4.74 -19.52
C THR A 6 11.38 -5.53 -18.28
N LEU A 7 11.10 -4.82 -17.19
CA LEU A 7 10.66 -5.36 -15.91
C LEU A 7 9.24 -5.92 -16.01
N TRP A 8 9.00 -7.08 -15.39
CA TRP A 8 7.77 -7.86 -15.58
C TRP A 8 6.66 -7.53 -14.57
N MET A 9 6.98 -6.85 -13.46
CA MET A 9 6.10 -6.64 -12.30
C MET A 9 4.97 -5.62 -12.56
N ARG A 10 4.12 -5.82 -13.57
CA ARG A 10 3.04 -4.89 -13.88
C ARG A 10 1.84 -5.10 -12.98
N TYR A 11 1.13 -4.02 -12.64
CA TYR A 11 -0.11 -4.14 -11.90
C TYR A 11 -1.08 -5.14 -12.56
N VAL A 12 -1.58 -6.06 -11.74
CA VAL A 12 -2.57 -7.08 -12.08
C VAL A 12 -3.41 -7.36 -10.84
N ASP A 13 -4.65 -7.76 -11.05
CA ASP A 13 -5.56 -8.18 -10.00
C ASP A 13 -5.29 -9.66 -9.68
N PHE A 14 -4.86 -9.95 -8.45
CA PHE A 14 -4.49 -11.31 -8.06
C PHE A 14 -5.67 -12.29 -7.98
N GLU A 15 -6.91 -11.81 -7.83
CA GLU A 15 -8.09 -12.68 -7.94
C GLU A 15 -8.22 -13.25 -9.36
N ARG A 16 -7.90 -12.43 -10.37
CA ARG A 16 -7.86 -12.87 -11.76
C ARG A 16 -6.65 -13.75 -12.04
N VAL A 17 -5.48 -13.44 -11.48
CA VAL A 17 -4.28 -14.30 -11.59
C VAL A 17 -4.60 -15.72 -11.09
N LYS A 18 -5.22 -15.83 -9.90
CA LYS A 18 -5.71 -17.08 -9.34
C LYS A 18 -6.65 -17.82 -10.28
N ASP A 19 -7.66 -17.14 -10.82
CA ASP A 19 -8.61 -17.78 -11.74
C ASP A 19 -7.92 -18.33 -13.00
N ILE A 20 -6.95 -17.61 -13.55
CA ILE A 20 -6.15 -18.08 -14.69
C ILE A 20 -5.28 -19.27 -14.28
N LEU A 21 -4.71 -19.25 -13.08
CA LEU A 21 -3.93 -20.36 -12.53
C LEU A 21 -4.76 -21.65 -12.43
N HIS A 22 -6.03 -21.54 -12.00
CA HIS A 22 -6.99 -22.65 -12.01
C HIS A 22 -7.26 -23.20 -13.41
N LEU A 23 -7.39 -22.33 -14.43
CA LEU A 23 -7.54 -22.79 -15.82
C LEU A 23 -6.33 -23.60 -16.29
N ILE A 24 -5.12 -23.14 -15.95
CA ILE A 24 -3.87 -23.84 -16.29
C ILE A 24 -3.79 -25.18 -15.57
N TYR A 25 -4.12 -25.21 -14.27
CA TYR A 25 -4.14 -26.42 -13.46
C TYR A 25 -5.09 -27.48 -14.02
N GLN A 26 -6.33 -27.10 -14.32
CA GLN A 26 -7.36 -27.98 -14.86
C GLN A 26 -7.06 -28.49 -16.28
N SER A 27 -6.26 -27.74 -17.04
CA SER A 27 -5.92 -28.08 -18.43
C SER A 27 -4.71 -29.00 -18.56
N ASP A 28 -4.02 -29.30 -17.46
CA ASP A 28 -2.88 -30.23 -17.39
C ASP A 28 -1.83 -29.99 -18.50
N GLY A 29 -1.36 -28.74 -18.62
CA GLY A 29 -0.28 -28.42 -19.55
C GLY A 29 -0.69 -28.27 -21.03
N LYS A 30 -1.99 -28.20 -21.34
CA LYS A 30 -2.46 -28.13 -22.75
C LYS A 30 -2.67 -26.72 -23.28
N LEU A 31 -2.44 -25.68 -22.47
CA LEU A 31 -2.69 -24.30 -22.85
C LEU A 31 -1.44 -23.59 -23.37
N ARG A 32 -1.51 -23.12 -24.62
CA ARG A 32 -0.56 -22.14 -25.17
C ARG A 32 -1.00 -20.73 -24.81
N ALA A 33 -0.10 -19.75 -24.92
CA ALA A 33 -0.37 -18.35 -24.57
C ALA A 33 -1.67 -17.80 -25.18
N GLY A 34 -1.84 -17.87 -26.50
CA GLY A 34 -3.04 -17.35 -27.17
C GLY A 34 -4.34 -18.07 -26.76
N VAL A 35 -4.27 -19.38 -26.53
CA VAL A 35 -5.43 -20.17 -26.09
C VAL A 35 -5.81 -19.82 -24.65
N LEU A 36 -4.81 -19.65 -23.78
CA LEU A 36 -5.02 -19.22 -22.40
C LEU A 36 -5.67 -17.83 -22.34
N GLU A 37 -5.17 -16.89 -23.14
CA GLU A 37 -5.69 -15.51 -23.22
C GLU A 37 -7.13 -15.52 -23.73
N GLN A 38 -7.43 -16.27 -24.79
CA GLN A 38 -8.78 -16.44 -25.32
C GLN A 38 -9.72 -17.06 -24.27
N LEU A 39 -9.34 -18.20 -23.67
CA LEU A 39 -10.15 -18.89 -22.67
C LEU A 39 -10.41 -17.99 -21.44
N SER A 40 -9.42 -17.18 -21.04
CA SER A 40 -9.57 -16.24 -19.93
C SER A 40 -10.60 -15.14 -20.22
N VAL A 41 -10.73 -14.71 -21.48
CA VAL A 41 -11.78 -13.78 -21.92
C VAL A 41 -13.13 -14.48 -21.98
N GLU A 42 -13.20 -15.66 -22.58
CA GLU A 42 -14.44 -16.47 -22.69
C GLU A 42 -15.03 -16.82 -21.31
N LYS A 43 -14.16 -17.07 -20.32
CA LYS A 43 -14.55 -17.33 -18.93
C LYS A 43 -14.79 -16.05 -18.11
N GLY A 44 -14.79 -14.88 -18.76
CA GLY A 44 -15.04 -13.59 -18.13
C GLY A 44 -14.02 -13.20 -17.05
N ILE A 45 -12.78 -13.70 -17.12
CA ILE A 45 -11.70 -13.37 -16.16
C ILE A 45 -11.01 -12.08 -16.58
N LEU A 46 -10.69 -11.94 -17.86
CA LEU A 46 -9.93 -10.79 -18.40
C LEU A 46 -10.83 -9.84 -19.21
N VAL A 47 -11.95 -9.46 -18.59
CA VAL A 47 -12.91 -8.48 -19.11
C VAL A 47 -13.08 -7.28 -18.17
N LYS A 48 -13.52 -6.15 -18.71
CA LYS A 48 -13.87 -4.93 -17.95
C LYS A 48 -15.16 -5.14 -17.17
N LYS A 49 -15.20 -4.68 -15.92
CA LYS A 49 -16.39 -4.86 -15.05
C LYS A 49 -17.58 -4.01 -15.52
N GLU A 50 -17.30 -2.88 -16.18
CA GLU A 50 -18.30 -1.88 -16.55
C GLU A 50 -19.14 -2.30 -17.77
N ASN A 51 -18.54 -2.97 -18.74
CA ASN A 51 -19.18 -3.28 -20.02
C ASN A 51 -18.88 -4.69 -20.55
N GLY A 52 -18.18 -5.52 -19.78
CA GLY A 52 -17.83 -6.89 -20.17
C GLY A 52 -16.86 -6.99 -21.34
N SER A 53 -16.31 -5.89 -21.85
CA SER A 53 -15.43 -5.94 -23.02
C SER A 53 -14.03 -6.48 -22.64
N PRO A 54 -13.35 -7.18 -23.56
CA PRO A 54 -12.03 -7.73 -23.29
C PRO A 54 -11.00 -6.66 -22.94
N PHE A 55 -10.02 -7.03 -22.12
CA PHE A 55 -8.83 -6.22 -21.92
C PHE A 55 -7.99 -6.10 -23.20
N SER A 56 -7.15 -5.05 -23.26
CA SER A 56 -6.20 -4.89 -24.36
C SER A 56 -5.17 -6.02 -24.37
N HIS A 57 -4.60 -6.32 -25.53
CA HIS A 57 -3.61 -7.38 -25.67
C HIS A 57 -2.41 -7.21 -24.72
N SER A 58 -1.93 -5.97 -24.55
CA SER A 58 -0.85 -5.67 -23.60
C SER A 58 -1.18 -6.02 -22.16
N ALA A 59 -2.43 -5.80 -21.73
CA ALA A 59 -2.88 -6.18 -20.39
C ALA A 59 -2.92 -7.71 -20.23
N LEU A 60 -3.45 -8.44 -21.21
CA LEU A 60 -3.45 -9.92 -21.21
C LEU A 60 -2.02 -10.47 -21.08
N TYR A 61 -1.08 -9.89 -21.83
CA TYR A 61 0.34 -10.22 -21.76
C TYR A 61 0.92 -10.00 -20.35
N HIS A 62 0.53 -8.93 -19.65
CA HIS A 62 1.01 -8.65 -18.30
C HIS A 62 0.59 -9.69 -17.27
N TYR A 63 -0.68 -10.15 -17.28
CA TYR A 63 -1.12 -11.25 -16.40
C TYR A 63 -0.23 -12.49 -16.56
N ARG A 64 0.08 -12.87 -17.81
CA ARG A 64 0.93 -14.00 -18.11
C ARG A 64 2.37 -13.79 -17.63
N LYS A 65 2.94 -12.61 -17.86
CA LYS A 65 4.30 -12.30 -17.41
C LYS A 65 4.46 -12.20 -15.91
N VAL A 66 3.43 -11.73 -15.20
CA VAL A 66 3.42 -11.73 -13.74
C VAL A 66 3.39 -13.15 -13.19
N MET A 67 2.56 -14.04 -13.75
CA MET A 67 2.56 -15.45 -13.34
C MET A 67 3.90 -16.15 -13.62
N GLU A 68 4.52 -15.90 -14.78
CA GLU A 68 5.86 -16.42 -15.11
C GLU A 68 6.92 -15.87 -14.13
N GLY A 69 6.91 -14.56 -13.87
CA GLY A 69 7.92 -13.87 -13.05
C GLY A 69 7.83 -14.21 -11.56
N LEU A 70 6.61 -14.41 -11.04
CA LEU A 70 6.38 -14.93 -9.68
C LEU A 70 6.58 -16.44 -9.58
N CYS A 71 7.00 -17.11 -10.66
CA CYS A 71 7.18 -18.56 -10.70
C CYS A 71 5.91 -19.35 -10.31
N LEU A 72 4.72 -18.78 -10.52
CA LEU A 72 3.44 -19.49 -10.34
C LEU A 72 3.22 -20.52 -11.45
N VAL A 73 3.75 -20.24 -12.62
CA VAL A 73 3.66 -21.07 -13.81
C VAL A 73 5.00 -21.16 -14.52
N GLU A 74 5.18 -22.25 -15.26
CA GLU A 74 6.32 -22.46 -16.14
C GLU A 74 5.84 -22.64 -17.58
N ALA A 75 6.51 -21.98 -18.52
CA ALA A 75 6.28 -22.17 -19.95
C ALA A 75 7.26 -23.21 -20.51
N ARG A 76 6.80 -24.43 -20.77
CA ARG A 76 7.60 -25.53 -21.35
C ARG A 76 7.09 -25.86 -22.74
N GLN A 77 7.97 -25.86 -23.74
CA GLN A 77 7.61 -26.14 -25.14
C GLN A 77 6.38 -25.33 -25.65
N LYS A 78 6.27 -24.06 -25.24
CA LYS A 78 5.15 -23.12 -25.53
C LYS A 78 3.83 -23.40 -24.81
N PHE A 79 3.79 -24.36 -23.89
CA PHE A 79 2.63 -24.66 -23.06
C PHE A 79 2.86 -24.23 -21.61
N TYR A 80 1.78 -23.83 -20.93
CA TYR A 80 1.81 -23.40 -19.53
C TYR A 80 1.50 -24.56 -18.59
N PHE A 81 2.32 -24.71 -17.58
CA PHE A 81 2.16 -25.65 -16.48
C PHE A 81 2.17 -24.88 -15.17
N VAL A 82 1.40 -25.32 -14.19
CA VAL A 82 1.54 -24.84 -12.82
C VAL A 82 2.91 -25.24 -12.27
N SER A 83 3.54 -24.35 -11.50
CA SER A 83 4.79 -24.64 -10.81
C SER A 83 4.67 -25.86 -9.90
N LYS A 84 5.76 -26.63 -9.79
CA LYS A 84 5.82 -27.79 -8.89
C LYS A 84 6.14 -27.41 -7.43
N GLU A 85 6.43 -26.14 -7.18
CA GLU A 85 6.69 -25.61 -5.85
C GLU A 85 5.49 -25.86 -4.92
N GLU A 86 5.76 -26.30 -3.69
CA GLU A 86 4.68 -26.75 -2.79
C GLU A 86 3.78 -25.59 -2.36
N ARG A 87 4.33 -24.38 -2.16
CA ARG A 87 3.54 -23.18 -1.86
C ARG A 87 2.57 -22.81 -2.99
N VAL A 88 2.95 -23.00 -4.25
CA VAL A 88 2.03 -22.76 -5.38
C VAL A 88 0.91 -23.80 -5.41
N LYS A 89 1.20 -25.06 -5.09
CA LYS A 89 0.15 -26.09 -4.95
C LYS A 89 -0.77 -25.81 -3.77
N GLU A 90 -0.22 -25.36 -2.64
CA GLU A 90 -0.99 -24.94 -1.48
C GLU A 90 -1.95 -23.79 -1.84
N LEU A 91 -1.47 -22.76 -2.56
CA LEU A 91 -2.32 -21.67 -3.05
C LEU A 91 -3.50 -22.19 -3.89
N ILE A 92 -3.26 -23.16 -4.79
CA ILE A 92 -4.33 -23.76 -5.60
C ILE A 92 -5.31 -24.55 -4.73
N ARG A 93 -4.84 -25.31 -3.74
CA ARG A 93 -5.71 -26.09 -2.83
C ARG A 93 -6.58 -25.19 -1.94
N LEU A 94 -6.06 -24.03 -1.53
CA LEU A 94 -6.77 -23.07 -0.69
C LEU A 94 -7.74 -22.16 -1.47
N THR A 95 -7.75 -22.25 -2.80
CA THR A 95 -8.54 -21.37 -3.65
C THR A 95 -9.48 -22.13 -4.56
N ASN A 96 -10.55 -21.46 -4.98
CA ASN A 96 -11.49 -21.99 -5.98
C ASN A 96 -11.66 -20.99 -7.13
N PHE A 97 -12.02 -21.51 -8.30
CA PHE A 97 -12.34 -20.70 -9.46
C PHE A 97 -13.50 -19.74 -9.18
N LYS A 98 -13.33 -18.46 -9.50
CA LYS A 98 -14.31 -17.37 -9.35
C LYS A 98 -14.81 -17.10 -7.94
N GLN A 99 -14.17 -17.68 -6.93
CA GLN A 99 -14.38 -17.33 -5.52
C GLN A 99 -13.26 -16.42 -5.04
N GLU A 100 -13.56 -15.50 -4.12
CA GLU A 100 -12.55 -14.64 -3.50
C GLU A 100 -11.53 -15.47 -2.71
N MET A 101 -10.27 -15.03 -2.70
CA MET A 101 -9.25 -15.68 -1.89
C MET A 101 -9.54 -15.52 -0.39
N SER A 102 -9.43 -16.62 0.34
CA SER A 102 -9.43 -16.60 1.81
C SER A 102 -8.17 -15.88 2.35
N SER A 103 -8.18 -15.55 3.64
CA SER A 103 -7.04 -14.94 4.32
C SER A 103 -5.79 -15.82 4.26
N GLU A 104 -5.97 -17.13 4.38
CA GLU A 104 -4.89 -18.14 4.32
C GLU A 104 -4.31 -18.22 2.90
N ALA A 105 -5.15 -18.24 1.85
CA ALA A 105 -4.68 -18.20 0.47
C ALA A 105 -3.89 -16.91 0.17
N LYS A 106 -4.38 -15.76 0.66
CA LYS A 106 -3.67 -14.49 0.53
C LYS A 106 -2.32 -14.55 1.25
N GLU A 107 -2.22 -15.22 2.39
CA GLU A 107 -0.97 -15.37 3.13
C GLU A 107 0.09 -16.12 2.31
N VAL A 108 -0.28 -17.25 1.71
CA VAL A 108 0.62 -18.00 0.82
C VAL A 108 1.09 -17.14 -0.35
N LEU A 109 0.19 -16.34 -0.94
CA LEU A 109 0.56 -15.43 -2.03
C LEU A 109 1.52 -14.32 -1.58
N ARG A 110 1.36 -13.77 -0.38
CA ARG A 110 2.29 -12.78 0.20
C ARG A 110 3.69 -13.37 0.35
N GLU A 111 3.79 -14.60 0.83
CA GLU A 111 5.07 -15.28 1.00
C GLU A 111 5.75 -15.53 -0.34
N LEU A 112 5.01 -15.99 -1.36
CA LEU A 112 5.53 -16.17 -2.71
C LEU A 112 6.10 -14.87 -3.28
N ILE A 113 5.43 -13.74 -3.04
CA ILE A 113 5.88 -12.40 -3.47
C ILE A 113 7.12 -11.95 -2.69
N ILE A 114 7.12 -12.06 -1.36
CA ILE A 114 8.27 -11.68 -0.53
C ILE A 114 9.48 -12.56 -0.83
N ASN A 115 9.29 -13.85 -1.12
CA ASN A 115 10.39 -14.77 -1.40
C ASN A 115 10.90 -14.69 -2.85
N ASN A 116 10.22 -13.93 -3.72
CA ASN A 116 10.67 -13.73 -5.09
C ASN A 116 11.87 -12.77 -5.14
N SER A 117 12.99 -13.23 -5.72
CA SER A 117 14.25 -12.48 -5.75
C SER A 117 14.16 -11.14 -6.47
N ASP A 118 13.36 -11.06 -7.55
CA ASP A 118 13.18 -9.80 -8.28
C ASP A 118 12.34 -8.83 -7.45
N CYS A 119 11.25 -9.29 -6.83
CA CYS A 119 10.44 -8.45 -5.97
C CYS A 119 11.22 -7.91 -4.76
N ARG A 120 12.09 -8.73 -4.16
CA ARG A 120 13.03 -8.31 -3.12
C ARG A 120 13.94 -7.19 -3.60
N LYS A 121 14.77 -7.51 -4.60
CA LYS A 121 15.76 -6.61 -5.16
C LYS A 121 15.19 -5.26 -5.58
N PHE A 122 14.03 -5.27 -6.22
CA PHE A 122 13.46 -4.07 -6.83
C PHE A 122 12.49 -3.32 -5.91
N PHE A 123 12.13 -3.85 -4.74
CA PHE A 123 11.21 -3.13 -3.85
C PHE A 123 11.39 -3.45 -2.37
N PHE A 124 11.37 -4.72 -1.96
CA PHE A 124 11.31 -5.03 -0.52
C PHE A 124 12.64 -4.85 0.21
N ASP A 125 13.79 -4.99 -0.47
CA ASP A 125 15.12 -4.85 0.14
C ASP A 125 15.40 -3.44 0.67
N VAL A 126 14.70 -2.42 0.15
CA VAL A 126 14.85 -1.04 0.67
C VAL A 126 14.29 -0.91 2.09
N PHE A 127 13.35 -1.77 2.51
CA PHE A 127 12.79 -1.78 3.87
C PHE A 127 13.71 -2.51 4.87
N MET A 128 14.58 -3.39 4.40
CA MET A 128 15.35 -4.32 5.24
C MET A 128 16.83 -3.92 5.33
N GLU A 129 17.47 -4.26 6.44
CA GLU A 129 18.93 -4.15 6.59
C GLU A 129 19.63 -5.42 6.12
N GLU A 130 19.02 -6.58 6.37
CA GLU A 130 19.48 -7.89 5.92
C GLU A 130 18.92 -8.23 4.53
N ASP A 131 19.70 -8.96 3.73
CA ASP A 131 19.32 -9.34 2.36
C ASP A 131 18.56 -10.67 2.31
N ASN A 132 18.54 -11.43 3.41
CA ASN A 132 17.79 -12.68 3.52
C ASN A 132 16.83 -12.63 4.71
N TYR A 133 15.54 -12.65 4.43
CA TYR A 133 14.49 -12.51 5.42
C TYR A 133 13.24 -13.26 4.97
N THR A 134 12.36 -13.64 5.89
CA THR A 134 11.04 -14.20 5.60
C THR A 134 9.97 -13.10 5.56
N LEU A 135 8.74 -13.45 5.18
CA LEU A 135 7.60 -12.53 5.33
C LEU A 135 7.44 -12.07 6.79
N GLU A 136 7.66 -12.97 7.76
CA GLU A 136 7.53 -12.62 9.18
C GLU A 136 8.62 -11.64 9.63
N ASP A 137 9.86 -11.85 9.20
CA ASP A 137 10.97 -10.94 9.47
C ASP A 137 10.72 -9.56 8.84
N PHE A 138 10.22 -9.52 7.59
CA PHE A 138 9.82 -8.27 6.93
C PHE A 138 8.78 -7.51 7.76
N ARG A 139 7.78 -8.20 8.30
CA ARG A 139 6.74 -7.58 9.11
C ARG A 139 7.22 -7.14 10.49
N LYS A 140 8.19 -7.82 11.09
CA LYS A 140 8.71 -7.50 12.45
C LYS A 140 9.83 -6.47 12.44
N GLU A 141 10.69 -6.52 11.43
CA GLU A 141 11.97 -5.82 11.43
C GLU A 141 12.02 -4.71 10.39
N GLY A 142 11.36 -4.90 9.24
CA GLY A 142 11.37 -3.95 8.13
C GLY A 142 11.01 -2.53 8.54
N LYS A 143 11.79 -1.55 8.10
CA LYS A 143 11.58 -0.13 8.43
C LYS A 143 10.65 0.51 7.42
N HIS A 144 10.01 1.60 7.81
CA HIS A 144 9.25 2.39 6.86
C HIS A 144 10.17 3.10 5.87
N VAL A 145 9.64 3.39 4.69
CA VAL A 145 10.32 4.12 3.63
C VAL A 145 9.51 5.36 3.26
N ILE A 146 10.21 6.37 2.77
CA ILE A 146 9.63 7.62 2.30
C ILE A 146 9.77 7.68 0.79
N VAL A 147 8.66 7.98 0.11
CA VAL A 147 8.61 8.22 -1.32
C VAL A 147 8.59 9.71 -1.58
N GLU A 148 9.61 10.16 -2.29
CA GLU A 148 9.75 11.51 -2.82
C GLU A 148 9.62 11.50 -4.34
N THR A 149 9.09 12.58 -4.91
CA THR A 149 9.13 12.82 -6.36
C THR A 149 10.09 13.97 -6.66
N LYS A 150 10.68 14.01 -7.86
CA LYS A 150 11.52 15.15 -8.27
C LYS A 150 10.82 16.50 -8.10
N SER A 151 9.51 16.57 -8.36
CA SER A 151 8.70 17.76 -8.12
C SER A 151 8.63 18.20 -6.65
N LEU A 152 8.72 17.26 -5.70
CA LEU A 152 8.80 17.55 -4.27
C LEU A 152 10.17 18.17 -3.93
N ARG A 153 11.27 17.58 -4.42
CA ARG A 153 12.63 18.15 -4.24
C ARG A 153 12.74 19.54 -4.85
N GLU A 154 12.29 19.73 -6.10
CA GLU A 154 12.26 21.02 -6.77
C GLU A 154 11.46 22.06 -5.96
N SER A 155 10.28 21.69 -5.44
CA SER A 155 9.48 22.62 -4.61
C SER A 155 10.13 23.00 -3.28
N LEU A 156 10.85 22.07 -2.64
CA LEU A 156 11.57 22.33 -1.38
C LEU A 156 12.83 23.17 -1.63
N GLU A 157 13.51 22.96 -2.75
CA GLU A 157 14.65 23.75 -3.19
C GLU A 157 14.22 25.16 -3.62
N GLU A 158 13.09 25.30 -4.32
CA GLU A 158 12.48 26.59 -4.66
C GLU A 158 11.99 27.35 -3.42
N GLU A 159 11.36 26.68 -2.44
CA GLU A 159 11.00 27.30 -1.14
C GLU A 159 12.24 27.77 -0.37
N ARG A 160 13.31 26.98 -0.34
CA ARG A 160 14.60 27.37 0.28
C ARG A 160 15.22 28.56 -0.44
N ALA A 161 15.22 28.56 -1.77
CA ALA A 161 15.74 29.67 -2.58
C ALA A 161 14.88 30.95 -2.47
N GLN A 162 13.56 30.81 -2.31
CA GLN A 162 12.64 31.95 -2.09
C GLN A 162 12.70 32.51 -0.67
N SER A 163 13.07 31.70 0.33
CA SER A 163 13.37 32.21 1.68
C SER A 163 14.60 33.13 1.73
N GLU A 164 15.41 33.15 0.66
CA GLU A 164 16.56 34.05 0.49
C GLU A 164 16.31 35.22 -0.48
N LYS A 165 15.19 35.23 -1.23
CA LYS A 165 14.84 36.34 -2.15
C LYS A 165 13.34 36.56 -2.26
N THR A 166 12.88 37.69 -1.75
CA THR A 166 11.57 38.27 -2.08
C THR A 166 11.55 38.70 -3.55
N GLU A 167 10.70 38.09 -4.38
CA GLU A 167 9.76 38.75 -5.32
C GLU A 167 9.34 37.82 -6.47
N LYS A 168 8.01 37.71 -6.63
CA LYS A 168 7.22 37.58 -7.88
C LYS A 168 7.63 36.52 -8.92
N ARG A 169 6.70 35.61 -9.22
CA ARG A 169 5.79 35.74 -10.38
C ARG A 169 4.75 34.63 -10.41
N GLY A 170 3.50 35.04 -10.65
CA GLY A 170 2.41 34.16 -11.05
C GLY A 170 2.58 33.74 -12.51
N GLY A 171 2.36 32.46 -12.74
CA GLY A 171 2.19 31.83 -14.04
C GLY A 171 1.44 30.52 -13.82
N ILE A 172 0.41 30.27 -14.63
CA ILE A 172 -0.36 29.03 -14.58
C ILE A 172 0.58 27.89 -14.95
N GLN A 173 0.89 27.01 -14.00
CA GLN A 173 1.82 25.91 -14.17
C GLN A 173 1.12 24.76 -14.92
N ASP A 174 1.58 24.48 -16.14
CA ASP A 174 1.19 23.30 -16.88
C ASP A 174 1.58 22.01 -16.13
N LYS A 175 0.70 21.00 -16.18
CA LYS A 175 0.82 19.75 -15.40
C LYS A 175 2.06 18.95 -15.82
N LYS A 176 3.09 18.92 -14.96
CA LYS A 176 4.33 18.16 -15.15
C LYS A 176 4.08 16.64 -15.14
N GLN A 177 4.74 15.91 -16.06
CA GLN A 177 4.83 14.45 -16.03
C GLN A 177 5.49 13.98 -14.72
N ALA A 178 5.12 12.79 -14.24
CA ALA A 178 5.75 12.19 -13.06
C ALA A 178 7.26 12.07 -13.29
N GLY A 179 8.03 12.89 -12.56
CA GLY A 179 9.48 12.85 -12.59
C GLY A 179 10.04 11.59 -11.94
N ILE A 180 11.35 11.60 -11.68
CA ILE A 180 12.04 10.55 -10.92
C ILE A 180 11.32 10.31 -9.59
N VAL A 181 11.05 9.05 -9.28
CA VAL A 181 10.50 8.61 -7.99
C VAL A 181 11.62 8.03 -7.17
N ILE A 182 11.74 8.46 -5.92
CA ILE A 182 12.81 8.02 -5.02
C ILE A 182 12.17 7.40 -3.79
N ILE A 183 12.56 6.17 -3.46
CA ILE A 183 12.11 5.45 -2.27
C ILE A 183 13.30 5.31 -1.33
N LYS A 184 13.21 5.88 -0.13
CA LYS A 184 14.33 5.93 0.83
C LYS A 184 13.97 5.33 2.17
N ASN A 185 14.90 4.59 2.73
CA ASN A 185 14.88 4.18 4.13
C ASN A 185 15.80 5.12 4.91
N LEU A 186 15.22 5.98 5.76
CA LEU A 186 15.99 6.96 6.51
C LEU A 186 16.85 6.34 7.61
N SER A 187 16.51 5.14 8.09
CA SER A 187 17.25 4.46 9.16
C SER A 187 18.53 3.79 8.64
N SER A 188 18.45 3.14 7.47
CA SER A 188 19.60 2.43 6.88
C SER A 188 20.36 3.25 5.82
N GLY A 189 19.77 4.35 5.32
CA GLY A 189 20.32 5.12 4.21
C GLY A 189 20.15 4.44 2.84
N ARG A 190 19.51 3.27 2.76
CA ARG A 190 19.20 2.61 1.48
C ARG A 190 18.24 3.47 0.66
N GLU A 191 18.54 3.65 -0.62
CA GLU A 191 17.74 4.43 -1.57
C GLU A 191 17.55 3.64 -2.87
N LEU A 192 16.32 3.70 -3.39
CA LEU A 192 15.95 3.17 -4.69
C LEU A 192 15.41 4.29 -5.56
N GLU A 193 16.15 4.62 -6.63
CA GLU A 193 15.80 5.68 -7.57
C GLU A 193 15.21 5.09 -8.86
N LEU A 194 13.96 5.42 -9.16
CA LEU A 194 13.24 4.97 -10.36
C LEU A 194 13.34 6.05 -11.44
N LYS A 195 14.16 5.80 -12.46
CA LYS A 195 14.55 6.79 -13.49
C LYS A 195 13.73 6.65 -14.77
N THR A 196 13.27 5.43 -15.07
CA THR A 196 12.58 5.10 -16.30
C THR A 196 11.09 4.86 -16.06
N GLN A 197 10.27 5.06 -17.10
CA GLN A 197 8.85 4.73 -17.05
C GLN A 197 8.61 3.23 -16.82
N ASP A 198 9.53 2.36 -17.28
CA ASP A 198 9.45 0.92 -17.05
C ASP A 198 9.60 0.57 -15.56
N GLU A 199 10.59 1.17 -14.88
CA GLU A 199 10.80 1.03 -13.43
C GLU A 199 9.62 1.59 -12.65
N ILE A 200 9.13 2.79 -13.01
CA ILE A 200 7.97 3.40 -12.35
C ILE A 200 6.73 2.50 -12.49
N HIS A 201 6.48 1.95 -13.68
CA HIS A 201 5.35 1.04 -13.89
C HIS A 201 5.52 -0.32 -13.19
N ALA A 202 6.73 -0.88 -13.16
CA ALA A 202 6.99 -2.18 -12.53
C ALA A 202 7.00 -2.11 -11.00
N ILE A 203 7.64 -1.09 -10.44
CA ILE A 203 7.93 -1.05 -9.01
C ILE A 203 6.86 -0.23 -8.30
N TYR A 204 6.72 1.04 -8.69
CA TYR A 204 5.84 1.97 -7.98
C TYR A 204 4.35 1.76 -8.28
N TRP A 205 4.01 1.37 -9.51
CA TRP A 205 2.65 1.01 -9.88
C TRP A 205 2.39 -0.49 -9.89
N GLY A 206 3.43 -1.33 -9.81
CA GLY A 206 3.30 -2.79 -9.77
C GLY A 206 3.42 -3.33 -8.36
N ILE A 207 4.65 -3.67 -7.95
CA ILE A 207 4.93 -4.33 -6.66
C ILE A 207 4.35 -3.55 -5.48
N ARG A 208 4.47 -2.22 -5.45
CA ARG A 208 3.86 -1.41 -4.40
C ARG A 208 2.35 -1.58 -4.33
N LEU A 209 1.65 -1.58 -5.47
CA LEU A 209 0.18 -1.72 -5.44
C LEU A 209 -0.21 -3.13 -5.00
N TRP A 210 0.52 -4.15 -5.45
CA TRP A 210 0.35 -5.52 -4.97
C TRP A 210 0.53 -5.62 -3.45
N SER A 211 1.58 -5.01 -2.91
CA SER A 211 1.88 -5.05 -1.49
C SER A 211 0.80 -4.35 -0.66
N LEU A 212 0.22 -3.27 -1.18
CA LEU A 212 -0.92 -2.58 -0.56
C LEU A 212 -2.20 -3.42 -0.60
N GLU A 213 -2.56 -3.98 -1.76
CA GLU A 213 -3.79 -4.77 -1.93
C GLU A 213 -3.78 -6.06 -1.12
N LEU A 214 -2.62 -6.69 -1.01
CA LEU A 214 -2.45 -7.87 -0.18
C LEU A 214 -2.24 -7.52 1.29
N GLY A 215 -2.05 -6.25 1.67
CA GLY A 215 -1.77 -5.88 3.06
C GLY A 215 -0.41 -6.37 3.58
N ILE A 216 0.57 -6.50 2.69
CA ILE A 216 1.99 -6.68 3.05
C ILE A 216 2.55 -5.37 3.61
N THR A 217 2.16 -4.26 2.97
CA THR A 217 2.48 -2.90 3.37
C THR A 217 1.21 -2.07 3.44
N ASP A 218 1.27 -0.95 4.12
CA ASP A 218 0.27 0.10 4.01
C ASP A 218 0.96 1.46 3.82
N GLU A 219 0.20 2.49 3.48
CA GLU A 219 0.74 3.81 3.16
C GLU A 219 -0.17 4.96 3.58
N PHE A 220 0.45 6.09 3.89
CA PHE A 220 -0.25 7.34 4.15
C PHE A 220 0.63 8.55 3.85
N LEU A 221 0.01 9.73 3.87
CA LEU A 221 0.69 11.01 3.66
C LEU A 221 0.16 11.99 4.72
N THR A 222 1.02 12.46 5.61
CA THR A 222 0.68 13.44 6.65
C THR A 222 0.82 14.88 6.15
N SER A 223 1.88 15.14 5.40
CA SER A 223 2.16 16.42 4.74
C SER A 223 2.91 16.19 3.45
N PHE A 224 2.76 17.10 2.47
CA PHE A 224 3.49 16.99 1.21
C PHE A 224 5.01 17.02 1.43
N LYS A 225 5.50 17.87 2.36
CA LYS A 225 6.93 18.02 2.68
C LYS A 225 7.59 16.76 3.24
N GLU A 226 6.83 15.94 3.97
CA GLU A 226 7.33 14.68 4.55
C GLU A 226 7.43 13.55 3.51
N GLY A 227 6.80 13.70 2.35
CA GLY A 227 6.69 12.62 1.38
C GLY A 227 5.72 11.53 1.83
N ARG A 228 5.42 10.61 0.91
CA ARG A 228 4.51 9.49 1.19
C ARG A 228 5.27 8.44 1.99
N ILE A 229 4.68 7.99 3.09
CA ILE A 229 5.26 6.96 3.94
C ILE A 229 4.65 5.61 3.56
N ILE A 230 5.49 4.60 3.34
CA ILE A 230 5.10 3.20 3.14
C ILE A 230 5.76 2.37 4.22
N TYR A 231 5.02 1.48 4.87
CA TYR A 231 5.53 0.70 6.00
C TYR A 231 5.02 -0.75 5.95
N PRO A 232 5.81 -1.73 6.45
CA PRO A 232 5.36 -3.11 6.59
C PRO A 232 4.18 -3.21 7.57
N VAL A 233 3.22 -4.08 7.28
CA VAL A 233 2.05 -4.32 8.13
C VAL A 233 2.25 -5.59 8.95
N TYR A 234 1.99 -5.50 10.26
CA TYR A 234 1.90 -6.66 11.14
C TYR A 234 0.43 -6.99 11.44
N PRO A 235 -0.09 -8.15 11.01
CA PRO A 235 -1.51 -8.48 11.14
C PRO A 235 -1.91 -8.85 12.57
N CYS A 236 -0.96 -9.14 13.44
CA CYS A 236 -1.22 -9.55 14.82
C CYS A 236 -1.22 -8.34 15.76
N PHE A 237 -2.35 -7.65 15.83
CA PHE A 237 -2.57 -6.52 16.76
C PHE A 237 -3.90 -6.67 17.50
N SER A 238 -4.04 -5.95 18.61
CA SER A 238 -5.29 -5.91 19.37
C SER A 238 -5.74 -4.48 19.66
N ASP A 239 -7.05 -4.31 19.89
CA ASP A 239 -7.61 -3.05 20.38
C ASP A 239 -6.96 -2.60 21.71
N LYS A 240 -6.43 -3.55 22.51
CA LYS A 240 -5.73 -3.25 23.75
C LYS A 240 -4.40 -2.52 23.49
N ASP A 241 -3.69 -2.87 22.42
CA ASP A 241 -2.43 -2.22 22.05
C ASP A 241 -2.69 -0.78 21.59
N LEU A 242 -3.72 -0.59 20.76
CA LEU A 242 -4.19 0.74 20.34
C LEU A 242 -4.63 1.59 21.53
N MET A 243 -5.38 0.99 22.46
CA MET A 243 -5.82 1.66 23.69
C MET A 243 -4.62 2.05 24.57
N ARG A 244 -3.62 1.18 24.72
CA ARG A 244 -2.41 1.48 25.48
C ARG A 244 -1.70 2.72 24.95
N VAL A 245 -1.48 2.82 23.63
CA VAL A 245 -0.86 4.00 23.01
C VAL A 245 -1.68 5.26 23.27
N LEU A 246 -3.01 5.18 23.12
CA LEU A 246 -3.90 6.31 23.37
C LEU A 246 -3.83 6.77 24.84
N LEU A 247 -3.90 5.85 25.79
CA LEU A 247 -3.84 6.17 27.22
C LEU A 247 -2.49 6.75 27.62
N THR A 248 -1.38 6.24 27.05
CA THR A 248 -0.05 6.83 27.26
C THR A 248 -0.02 8.29 26.83
N LYS A 249 -0.53 8.61 25.63
CA LYS A 249 -0.62 10.00 25.15
C LYS A 249 -1.45 10.90 26.05
N ILE A 250 -2.55 10.39 26.61
CA ILE A 250 -3.41 11.15 27.52
C ILE A 250 -2.69 11.40 28.84
N LYS A 251 -1.90 10.43 29.35
CA LYS A 251 -1.09 10.57 30.57
C LYS A 251 0.07 11.55 30.40
N GLU A 252 0.70 11.57 29.23
CA GLU A 252 1.81 12.46 28.91
C GLU A 252 1.38 13.91 28.67
N ASP A 253 0.09 14.17 28.46
CA ASP A 253 -0.44 15.52 28.29
C ASP A 253 -0.41 16.32 29.59
N GLN A 254 0.46 17.31 29.65
CA GLN A 254 0.65 18.22 30.79
C GLN A 254 -0.30 19.43 30.78
N SER A 255 -1.24 19.51 29.82
CA SER A 255 -2.19 20.62 29.74
C SER A 255 -3.09 20.67 30.98
N PRO A 256 -3.42 21.87 31.52
CA PRO A 256 -4.38 22.01 32.60
C PRO A 256 -5.82 21.66 32.17
N SER A 257 -6.08 21.44 30.88
CA SER A 257 -7.40 21.04 30.40
C SER A 257 -7.76 19.61 30.82
N GLU A 258 -9.03 19.40 31.23
CA GLU A 258 -9.60 18.06 31.39
C GLU A 258 -9.68 17.29 30.06
N TRP A 259 -9.49 17.96 28.93
CA TRP A 259 -9.56 17.36 27.60
C TRP A 259 -8.22 17.43 26.88
N VAL A 260 -7.77 16.29 26.39
CA VAL A 260 -6.60 16.15 25.52
C VAL A 260 -7.06 16.25 24.07
N LEU A 261 -6.38 17.09 23.28
CA LEU A 261 -6.65 17.25 21.85
C LEU A 261 -5.56 16.54 21.05
N LEU A 262 -5.93 15.51 20.30
CA LEU A 262 -5.02 14.71 19.48
C LEU A 262 -5.29 14.95 18.00
N HIS A 263 -4.26 15.36 17.25
CA HIS A 263 -4.34 15.47 15.79
C HIS A 263 -4.30 14.07 15.16
N ILE A 264 -5.36 13.67 14.46
CA ILE A 264 -5.57 12.32 13.94
C ILE A 264 -4.45 11.87 12.98
N PRO A 265 -4.03 12.66 11.98
CA PRO A 265 -2.92 12.27 11.11
C PRO A 265 -1.62 11.97 11.86
N THR A 266 -1.31 12.75 12.91
CA THR A 266 -0.12 12.54 13.74
C THR A 266 -0.27 11.28 14.58
N LEU A 267 -1.44 11.06 15.19
CA LEU A 267 -1.76 9.86 15.96
C LEU A 267 -1.67 8.59 15.10
N ILE A 268 -2.26 8.62 13.90
CA ILE A 268 -2.20 7.51 12.94
C ILE A 268 -0.75 7.24 12.56
N LYS A 269 0.04 8.27 12.21
CA LYS A 269 1.46 8.10 11.86
C LYS A 269 2.23 7.37 12.96
N GLU A 270 2.06 7.81 14.20
CA GLU A 270 2.79 7.22 15.33
C GLU A 270 2.38 5.77 15.59
N ILE A 271 1.07 5.49 15.64
CA ILE A 271 0.57 4.13 15.85
C ILE A 271 0.98 3.22 14.69
N ALA A 272 0.78 3.65 13.45
CA ALA A 272 1.11 2.89 12.25
C ALA A 272 2.60 2.53 12.21
N LEU A 273 3.49 3.48 12.52
CA LEU A 273 4.93 3.24 12.45
C LEU A 273 5.49 2.46 13.65
N THR A 274 4.91 2.63 14.83
CA THR A 274 5.39 1.92 16.04
C THR A 274 4.79 0.52 16.18
N GLN A 275 3.51 0.36 15.86
CA GLN A 275 2.77 -0.89 16.02
C GLN A 275 2.57 -1.65 14.71
N ARG A 276 2.89 -1.03 13.55
CA ARG A 276 2.73 -1.64 12.21
C ARG A 276 1.29 -2.03 11.88
N ILE A 277 0.33 -1.32 12.45
CA ILE A 277 -1.11 -1.56 12.29
C ILE A 277 -1.60 -0.82 11.05
N PRO A 278 -2.43 -1.45 10.18
CA PRO A 278 -3.04 -0.77 9.04
C PRO A 278 -3.81 0.48 9.45
N VAL A 279 -3.72 1.54 8.65
CA VAL A 279 -4.38 2.82 8.90
C VAL A 279 -5.88 2.63 9.09
N ASP A 280 -6.52 1.81 8.25
CA ASP A 280 -7.97 1.58 8.34
C ASP A 280 -8.38 0.89 9.65
N GLU A 281 -7.52 0.06 10.23
CA GLU A 281 -7.79 -0.59 11.52
C GLU A 281 -7.66 0.39 12.68
N ILE A 282 -6.68 1.30 12.63
CA ILE A 282 -6.57 2.42 13.57
C ILE A 282 -7.82 3.30 13.52
N LYS A 283 -8.33 3.58 12.31
CA LYS A 283 -9.56 4.37 12.14
C LYS A 283 -10.80 3.67 12.67
N LYS A 284 -10.96 2.37 12.37
CA LYS A 284 -12.05 1.55 12.91
C LYS A 284 -12.02 1.56 14.43
N PHE A 285 -10.83 1.44 15.05
CA PHE A 285 -10.65 1.57 16.49
C PHE A 285 -11.13 2.92 17.02
N ILE A 286 -10.76 4.05 16.39
CA ILE A 286 -11.20 5.37 16.86
C ILE A 286 -12.74 5.51 16.77
N HIS A 287 -13.36 5.04 15.68
CA HIS A 287 -14.82 5.01 15.57
C HIS A 287 -15.48 4.13 16.62
N LYS A 288 -14.92 2.94 16.87
CA LYS A 288 -15.39 2.02 17.92
C LYS A 288 -15.28 2.66 19.29
N LEU A 289 -14.16 3.31 19.60
CA LEU A 289 -13.94 4.02 20.85
C LEU A 289 -14.96 5.14 21.07
N ARG A 290 -15.23 5.96 20.04
CA ARG A 290 -16.28 7.00 20.09
C ARG A 290 -17.66 6.41 20.39
N ARG A 291 -17.99 5.25 19.83
CA ARG A 291 -19.26 4.55 20.08
C ARG A 291 -19.36 3.99 21.49
N LEU A 292 -18.27 3.42 22.01
CA LEU A 292 -18.24 2.77 23.33
C LEU A 292 -18.14 3.79 24.48
N LYS A 293 -17.46 4.92 24.28
CA LYS A 293 -17.23 5.94 25.32
C LYS A 293 -17.65 7.34 24.82
N PRO A 294 -18.93 7.56 24.47
CA PRO A 294 -19.37 8.82 23.87
C PRO A 294 -19.32 10.03 24.82
N GLY A 295 -19.32 9.81 26.13
CA GLY A 295 -19.13 10.90 27.11
C GLY A 295 -17.68 11.38 27.23
N TYR A 296 -16.72 10.55 26.84
CA TYR A 296 -15.29 10.80 27.03
C TYR A 296 -14.56 11.12 25.73
N VAL A 297 -15.19 10.92 24.58
CA VAL A 297 -14.53 11.00 23.27
C VAL A 297 -15.37 11.81 22.31
N MET A 298 -14.77 12.82 21.68
CA MET A 298 -15.39 13.66 20.66
C MET A 298 -14.54 13.70 19.39
N LEU A 299 -15.21 13.73 18.24
CA LEU A 299 -14.58 13.88 16.93
C LEU A 299 -14.80 15.30 16.43
N ILE A 300 -13.72 15.99 16.05
CA ILE A 300 -13.76 17.37 15.60
C ILE A 300 -13.60 17.41 14.07
N PRO A 301 -14.64 17.83 13.33
CA PRO A 301 -14.60 17.88 11.88
C PRO A 301 -13.63 18.95 11.37
N SER A 302 -13.26 18.85 10.11
CA SER A 302 -12.48 19.85 9.40
C SER A 302 -12.95 19.97 7.96
N SER A 303 -12.81 21.18 7.41
CA SER A 303 -13.13 21.41 6.01
C SER A 303 -12.14 20.68 5.11
N THR A 304 -12.67 19.96 4.13
CA THR A 304 -11.91 19.27 3.08
C THR A 304 -10.94 20.21 2.37
N MET A 305 -11.34 21.47 2.13
CA MET A 305 -10.47 22.45 1.47
C MET A 305 -9.16 22.71 2.25
N PHE A 306 -9.21 22.76 3.59
CA PHE A 306 -7.99 22.93 4.40
C PHE A 306 -7.07 21.71 4.38
N ILE A 307 -7.61 20.53 4.04
CA ILE A 307 -6.84 19.30 3.92
C ILE A 307 -6.21 19.21 2.53
N GLU A 308 -6.96 19.51 1.48
CA GLU A 308 -6.53 19.43 0.07
C GLU A 308 -5.49 20.49 -0.31
N ILE A 309 -5.55 21.70 0.27
CA ILE A 309 -4.53 22.76 0.03
C ILE A 309 -3.10 22.30 0.40
N LYS A 310 -2.97 21.26 1.21
CA LYS A 310 -1.66 20.74 1.64
C LYS A 310 -0.91 19.96 0.56
N THR A 311 -1.51 19.69 -0.60
CA THR A 311 -0.79 19.10 -1.73
C THR A 311 -0.99 19.93 -3.00
N PRO A 312 0.04 20.07 -3.85
CA PRO A 312 -0.10 20.72 -5.15
C PRO A 312 -0.76 19.81 -6.20
N PHE A 313 -1.18 18.57 -5.86
CA PHE A 313 -1.60 17.56 -6.84
C PHE A 313 -2.88 16.80 -6.43
N LYS A 314 -3.94 16.89 -7.24
CA LYS A 314 -5.23 16.19 -7.02
C LYS A 314 -5.14 14.69 -6.77
N MET A 315 -4.16 14.02 -7.37
CA MET A 315 -3.95 12.58 -7.16
C MET A 315 -3.34 12.26 -5.79
N GLN A 316 -2.66 13.21 -5.15
CA GLN A 316 -2.10 13.06 -3.81
C GLN A 316 -3.12 13.42 -2.71
N ASP A 317 -4.13 14.23 -3.03
CA ASP A 317 -5.24 14.52 -2.11
C ASP A 317 -5.91 13.24 -1.60
N LYS A 318 -6.12 12.24 -2.46
CA LYS A 318 -6.69 10.97 -2.03
C LYS A 318 -5.84 10.25 -0.98
N ILE A 319 -4.52 10.39 -1.02
CA ILE A 319 -3.62 9.77 -0.05
C ILE A 319 -3.48 10.61 1.20
N ILE A 320 -3.47 11.95 1.10
CA ILE A 320 -3.47 12.78 2.31
C ILE A 320 -4.76 12.57 3.11
N LEU A 321 -5.90 12.42 2.42
CA LEU A 321 -7.20 12.13 3.03
C LEU A 321 -7.23 10.74 3.70
N LYS A 322 -6.38 9.79 3.30
CA LYS A 322 -6.22 8.53 4.05
C LYS A 322 -5.66 8.75 5.46
N SER A 323 -5.01 9.87 5.76
CA SER A 323 -4.54 10.17 7.11
C SER A 323 -5.62 10.79 8.00
N TYR A 324 -6.84 10.98 7.50
CA TYR A 324 -7.98 11.55 8.22
C TYR A 324 -9.08 10.50 8.42
N LEU A 325 -9.91 10.66 9.46
CA LEU A 325 -11.16 9.88 9.53
C LEU A 325 -12.18 10.53 8.59
N ASN A 326 -13.04 9.72 7.99
CA ASN A 326 -14.20 10.19 7.27
C ASN A 326 -15.44 9.67 8.00
N GLN A 327 -16.35 10.57 8.34
CA GLN A 327 -17.63 10.21 8.95
C GLN A 327 -18.76 10.60 7.99
N GLU A 328 -19.56 9.60 7.61
CA GLU A 328 -20.71 9.80 6.73
C GLU A 328 -21.66 10.88 7.29
N GLY A 329 -22.08 11.80 6.43
CA GLY A 329 -22.92 12.94 6.79
C GLY A 329 -22.22 14.09 7.54
N VAL A 330 -20.95 13.93 7.95
CA VAL A 330 -20.17 14.95 8.68
C VAL A 330 -18.97 15.44 7.86
N GLY A 331 -18.30 14.54 7.15
CA GLY A 331 -17.07 14.82 6.40
C GLY A 331 -15.82 14.37 7.15
N TYR A 332 -14.69 15.02 6.84
CA TYR A 332 -13.39 14.63 7.38
C TYR A 332 -13.18 15.12 8.82
N ILE A 333 -12.61 14.27 9.67
CA ILE A 333 -12.26 14.58 11.05
C ILE A 333 -10.75 14.69 11.17
N SER A 334 -10.27 15.80 11.72
CA SER A 334 -8.84 16.08 11.89
C SER A 334 -8.35 15.90 13.32
N HIS A 335 -9.23 16.03 14.31
CA HIS A 335 -8.85 15.87 15.71
C HIS A 335 -9.79 14.96 16.48
N LEU A 336 -9.19 14.23 17.41
CA LEU A 336 -9.83 13.43 18.43
C LEU A 336 -9.66 14.17 19.76
N ARG A 337 -10.75 14.51 20.44
CA ARG A 337 -10.73 15.10 21.77
C ARG A 337 -11.11 14.02 22.78
N VAL A 338 -10.25 13.79 23.77
CA VAL A 338 -10.45 12.73 24.78
C VAL A 338 -10.40 13.34 26.18
N ASN A 339 -11.39 13.04 27.01
CA ASN A 339 -11.43 13.49 28.40
C ASN A 339 -10.48 12.64 29.26
N LYS A 340 -9.66 13.28 30.10
CA LYS A 340 -8.65 12.62 30.95
C LYS A 340 -9.26 11.59 31.91
N ARG A 341 -10.52 11.75 32.33
CA ARG A 341 -11.25 10.79 33.18
C ARG A 341 -11.43 9.41 32.54
N ILE A 342 -11.20 9.28 31.23
CA ILE A 342 -11.17 7.96 30.58
C ILE A 342 -10.10 7.03 31.19
N LEU A 343 -9.06 7.59 31.84
CA LEU A 343 -8.01 6.84 32.54
C LEU A 343 -8.53 6.09 33.77
N GLU A 344 -9.61 6.57 34.39
CA GLU A 344 -10.24 5.95 35.56
C GLU A 344 -11.20 4.83 35.14
N GLU A 345 -11.72 4.92 33.92
CA GLU A 345 -12.75 4.05 33.34
C GLU A 345 -12.19 2.80 32.64
N ILE A 346 -10.93 2.83 32.22
CA ILE A 346 -10.31 1.76 31.44
C ILE A 346 -9.22 1.10 32.27
N GLN A 347 -9.52 -0.12 32.74
CA GLN A 347 -8.52 -1.06 33.25
C GLN A 347 -8.08 -1.96 32.09
N LEU A 348 -6.78 -1.94 31.74
CA LEU A 348 -6.22 -2.70 30.60
C LEU A 348 -5.91 -4.15 30.91
#